data_AF-A0A9D4QM43-F1
#
_entry.id   AF-A0A9D4QM43-F1
#
_cell.length_a   1.000
_cell.length_b   1.000
_cell.length_c   1.000
_cell.angle_alpha   90.00
_cell.angle_beta   90.00
_cell.angle_gamma   90.00
#
_symmetry.space_group_name_H-M   'P 1'
#
loop_
_entity.id
_entity.type
_entity.pdbx_description
1 polymer ?
#
loop_
_entity_poly.entity_id
_entity_poly.type
_entity_poly.pdbx_seq_one_letter_code
_entity_poly.pdbx_strand_id
1 'polypeptide(L)'
;MNNIDRGEYANVLPFYLSDNAENFYNNLTEDIKSNYQELTKALAKRFQTKELDYHLIAIKQRENESCDDYISRALKISTDVQGLEEKVLVSLLVNGLRDSIKKDVILRQPESLSELAKYCKLCDMTIVIFSQFY
;
A
#
# COMPACT_ATOMS: atom_id res chain seq x y z
N MET A 1 -35.26 8.14 -16.31
CA MET A 1 -33.96 8.33 -15.64
C MET A 1 -33.86 9.82 -15.32
N ASN A 2 -33.92 10.18 -14.03
CA ASN A 2 -34.01 11.58 -13.62
C ASN A 2 -32.69 12.30 -13.88
N ASN A 3 -32.76 13.38 -14.64
CA ASN A 3 -31.67 14.26 -15.02
C ASN A 3 -31.47 15.29 -13.89
N ILE A 4 -30.98 14.81 -12.75
CA ILE A 4 -30.71 15.61 -11.55
C ILE A 4 -29.37 16.34 -11.78
N ASP A 5 -29.31 17.64 -11.49
CA ASP A 5 -28.07 18.42 -11.63
C ASP A 5 -27.03 17.98 -10.59
N ARG A 6 -25.73 18.09 -10.90
CA ARG A 6 -24.64 17.61 -10.01
C ARG A 6 -24.68 18.24 -8.62
N GLY A 7 -25.22 19.46 -8.48
CA GLY A 7 -25.44 20.12 -7.19
C GLY A 7 -26.60 19.54 -6.38
N GLU A 8 -27.63 18.98 -7.02
CA GLU A 8 -28.76 18.38 -6.32
C GLU A 8 -28.42 17.00 -5.71
N TYR A 9 -27.44 16.28 -6.27
CA TYR A 9 -26.96 15.01 -5.71
C TYR A 9 -26.38 15.15 -4.30
N ALA A 10 -25.68 16.26 -4.01
CA ALA A 10 -25.12 16.51 -2.69
C ALA A 10 -26.22 16.64 -1.61
N ASN A 11 -27.37 17.21 -1.98
CA ASN A 11 -28.49 17.42 -1.07
C ASN A 11 -29.29 16.14 -0.80
N VAL A 12 -29.34 15.22 -1.77
CA VAL A 12 -30.08 13.96 -1.60
C VAL A 12 -29.21 12.82 -1.07
N LEU A 13 -27.88 12.93 -1.15
CA LEU A 13 -26.96 11.89 -0.70
C LEU A 13 -27.21 11.41 0.73
N PRO A 14 -27.46 12.27 1.74
CA PRO A 14 -27.63 11.82 3.13
C PRO A 14 -28.77 10.83 3.32
N PHE A 15 -29.83 10.92 2.51
CA PHE A 15 -30.97 10.01 2.56
C PHE A 15 -30.63 8.58 2.11
N TYR A 16 -29.50 8.39 1.42
CA TYR A 16 -29.03 7.09 0.95
C TYR A 16 -27.89 6.52 1.81
N LEU A 17 -27.43 7.26 2.83
CA LEU A 17 -26.39 6.80 3.74
C LEU A 17 -27.03 6.14 4.96
N SER A 18 -26.37 5.11 5.47
CA SER A 18 -26.71 4.50 6.75
C SER A 18 -25.45 4.26 7.58
N ASP A 19 -25.65 4.09 8.89
CA ASP A 19 -24.63 3.62 9.83
C ASP A 19 -23.34 4.46 9.78
N ASN A 20 -22.20 3.81 9.54
CA ASN A 20 -20.89 4.43 9.49
C ASN A 20 -20.73 5.45 8.37
N ALA A 21 -21.46 5.29 7.26
CA ALA A 21 -21.42 6.22 6.14
C ALA A 21 -22.17 7.52 6.47
N GLU A 22 -23.32 7.40 7.10
CA GLU A 22 -24.11 8.53 7.59
C GLU A 22 -23.34 9.31 8.67
N ASN A 23 -22.79 8.60 9.66
CA ASN A 23 -21.98 9.21 10.72
C ASN A 23 -20.76 9.95 10.15
N PHE A 24 -20.07 9.38 9.16
CA PHE A 24 -18.95 10.06 8.51
C PHE A 24 -19.41 11.35 7.80
N TYR A 25 -20.48 11.27 7.01
CA TYR A 25 -21.02 12.43 6.29
C TYR A 25 -21.42 13.56 7.24
N ASN A 26 -22.11 13.25 8.34
CA ASN A 26 -22.58 14.24 9.31
C ASN A 26 -21.42 15.00 9.98
N ASN A 27 -20.25 14.37 10.10
CA ASN A 27 -19.03 14.98 10.65
C ASN A 27 -18.20 15.78 9.63
N LEU A 28 -18.57 15.79 8.34
CA LEU A 28 -17.95 16.68 7.35
C LEU A 28 -18.40 18.12 7.58
N THR A 29 -17.56 19.06 7.19
CA THR A 29 -17.87 20.48 7.20
C THR A 29 -18.80 20.86 6.05
N GLU A 30 -19.56 21.94 6.19
CA GLU A 30 -20.52 22.37 5.17
C GLU A 30 -19.88 22.76 3.84
N ASP A 31 -18.63 23.23 3.85
CA ASP A 31 -17.84 23.50 2.62
C ASP A 31 -17.54 22.22 1.83
N ILE A 32 -17.30 21.10 2.52
CA ILE A 32 -17.10 19.80 1.86
C ILE A 32 -18.45 19.27 1.36
N LYS A 33 -19.51 19.34 2.18
CA LYS A 33 -20.85 18.83 1.81
C LYS A 33 -21.46 19.56 0.62
N SER A 34 -21.28 20.88 0.54
CA SER A 34 -21.82 21.72 -0.54
C SER A 34 -21.02 21.63 -1.85
N ASN A 35 -19.81 21.06 -1.81
CA ASN A 35 -18.98 20.88 -2.99
C ASN A 35 -18.92 19.39 -3.38
N TYR A 36 -19.65 19.04 -4.44
CA TYR A 36 -19.72 17.68 -4.95
C TYR A 36 -18.34 17.03 -5.22
N GLN A 37 -17.36 17.79 -5.71
CA GLN A 37 -16.01 17.27 -5.97
C GLN A 37 -15.29 16.93 -4.66
N GLU A 38 -15.34 17.82 -3.66
CA GLU A 38 -14.68 17.60 -2.37
C GLU A 38 -15.40 16.51 -1.56
N LEU A 39 -16.73 16.46 -1.60
CA LEU A 39 -17.53 15.39 -1.02
C LEU A 39 -17.16 14.02 -1.62
N THR A 40 -17.04 13.94 -2.95
CA THR A 40 -16.66 12.70 -3.64
C THR A 40 -15.25 12.25 -3.24
N LYS A 41 -14.29 13.19 -3.14
CA LYS A 41 -12.92 12.89 -2.66
C LYS A 41 -12.93 12.39 -1.21
N ALA A 42 -13.70 13.02 -0.32
CA ALA A 42 -13.79 12.63 1.07
C ALA A 42 -14.37 11.22 1.23
N LEU A 43 -15.44 10.90 0.48
CA LEU A 43 -16.06 9.58 0.47
C LEU A 43 -15.13 8.52 -0.13
N ALA A 44 -14.48 8.80 -1.25
CA ALA A 44 -13.48 7.90 -1.84
C ALA A 44 -12.35 7.63 -0.82
N LYS A 45 -11.78 8.68 -0.22
CA LYS A 45 -10.73 8.51 0.80
C LYS A 45 -11.16 7.64 1.98
N ARG A 46 -12.43 7.72 2.39
CA ARG A 46 -12.95 7.01 3.57
C ARG A 46 -13.38 5.57 3.28
N PHE A 47 -14.02 5.33 2.13
CA PHE A 47 -14.73 4.09 1.83
C PHE A 47 -14.20 3.34 0.62
N GLN A 48 -13.28 3.93 -0.15
CA GLN A 48 -12.61 3.18 -1.21
C GLN A 48 -11.80 2.08 -0.52
N THR A 49 -12.24 0.84 -0.72
CA THR A 49 -11.49 -0.34 -0.33
C THR A 49 -10.16 -0.23 -1.05
N LYS A 50 -9.08 -0.08 -0.29
CA LYS A 50 -7.72 -0.24 -0.82
C LYS A 50 -7.58 -1.73 -1.09
N GLU A 51 -8.10 -2.21 -2.22
CA GLU A 51 -7.65 -3.50 -2.73
C GLU A 51 -6.14 -3.33 -2.95
N LEU A 52 -5.37 -3.88 -2.03
CA LEU A 52 -3.94 -4.05 -2.22
C LEU A 52 -3.79 -4.83 -3.53
N ASP A 53 -3.08 -4.24 -4.47
CA ASP A 53 -2.85 -4.84 -5.78
C ASP A 53 -2.36 -6.29 -5.60
N TYR A 54 -3.12 -7.26 -6.14
CA TYR A 54 -2.77 -8.67 -6.08
C TYR A 54 -1.37 -8.93 -6.64
N HIS A 55 -0.90 -8.13 -7.61
CA HIS A 55 0.46 -8.19 -8.13
C HIS A 55 1.51 -7.82 -7.08
N LEU A 56 1.20 -6.87 -6.19
CA LEU A 56 2.08 -6.50 -5.09
C LEU A 56 2.07 -7.56 -3.98
N ILE A 57 0.92 -8.16 -3.67
CA ILE A 57 0.82 -9.25 -2.67
C ILE A 57 1.56 -10.51 -3.16
N ALA A 58 1.44 -10.84 -4.44
CA ALA A 58 2.04 -12.03 -5.02
C ALA A 58 3.53 -11.86 -5.34
N ILE A 59 4.11 -10.66 -5.14
CA ILE A 59 5.48 -10.41 -5.52
C ILE A 59 6.44 -11.20 -4.61
N LYS A 60 7.29 -12.00 -5.25
CA LYS A 60 8.39 -12.70 -4.60
C LYS A 60 9.68 -12.44 -5.35
N GLN A 61 10.79 -12.50 -4.61
CA GLN A 61 12.14 -12.46 -5.15
C GLN A 61 12.41 -13.74 -5.93
N ARG A 62 12.92 -13.61 -7.16
CA ARG A 62 13.22 -14.73 -8.06
C ARG A 62 14.57 -15.37 -7.69
N GLU A 63 14.80 -16.62 -8.13
CA GLU A 63 16.02 -17.39 -7.80
C GLU A 63 17.34 -16.74 -8.24
N ASN A 64 17.34 -15.91 -9.28
CA ASN A 64 18.56 -15.25 -9.78
C ASN A 64 18.47 -13.72 -9.68
N GLU A 65 17.58 -13.21 -8.84
CA GLU A 65 17.33 -11.77 -8.70
C GLU A 65 17.96 -11.22 -7.43
N SER A 66 18.83 -10.23 -7.56
CA SER A 66 19.42 -9.56 -6.39
C SER A 66 18.34 -8.94 -5.50
N CYS A 67 18.64 -8.70 -4.22
CA CYS A 67 17.68 -8.02 -3.37
C CYS A 67 17.35 -6.60 -3.87
N ASP A 68 18.34 -5.88 -4.41
CA ASP A 68 18.16 -4.54 -4.95
C ASP A 68 17.22 -4.54 -6.17
N ASP A 69 17.37 -5.52 -7.08
CA ASP A 69 16.49 -5.67 -8.24
C ASP A 69 15.05 -6.01 -7.82
N TYR A 70 14.91 -6.92 -6.85
CA TYR A 70 13.61 -7.30 -6.30
C TYR A 70 12.89 -6.11 -5.65
N ILE A 71 13.58 -5.39 -4.76
CA ILE A 71 13.02 -4.21 -4.08
C ILE A 71 12.64 -3.16 -5.14
N SER A 72 13.51 -2.88 -6.11
CA SER A 72 13.24 -1.91 -7.17
C SER A 72 12.01 -2.29 -8.00
N ARG A 73 11.87 -3.57 -8.37
CA ARG A 73 10.71 -4.09 -9.10
C ARG A 73 9.42 -3.97 -8.29
N ALA A 74 9.47 -4.29 -6.99
CA ALA A 74 8.31 -4.19 -6.12
C ALA A 74 7.89 -2.73 -5.86
N LEU A 75 8.86 -1.83 -5.70
CA LEU A 75 8.61 -0.40 -5.58
C LEU A 75 7.90 0.14 -6.83
N LYS A 76 8.32 -0.28 -8.02
CA LYS A 76 7.67 0.11 -9.28
C LYS A 76 6.22 -0.37 -9.39
N ILE A 77 5.86 -1.51 -8.79
CA ILE A 77 4.45 -1.95 -8.74
C ILE A 77 3.69 -1.13 -7.69
N SER A 78 4.34 -0.82 -6.57
CA SER A 78 3.71 -0.05 -5.48
C SER A 78 3.38 1.39 -5.84
N THR A 79 4.05 2.00 -6.84
CA THR A 79 3.75 3.38 -7.28
C THR A 79 2.33 3.55 -7.79
N ASP A 80 1.72 2.48 -8.27
CA ASP A 80 0.35 2.48 -8.80
C ASP A 80 -0.70 2.31 -7.68
N VAL A 81 -0.26 2.02 -6.45
CA VAL A 81 -1.13 1.79 -5.28
C VAL A 81 -1.22 3.06 -4.43
N GLN A 82 -2.32 3.79 -4.55
CA GLN A 82 -2.54 5.01 -3.76
C GLN A 82 -2.69 4.73 -2.26
N GLY A 83 -1.96 5.48 -1.44
CA GLY A 83 -2.09 5.49 0.00
C GLY A 83 -1.59 4.22 0.70
N LEU A 84 -0.69 3.48 0.08
CA LEU A 84 0.01 2.37 0.72
C LEU A 84 0.93 2.89 1.82
N GLU A 85 0.75 2.40 3.05
CA GLU A 85 1.64 2.75 4.15
C GLU A 85 2.98 2.03 4.00
N GLU A 86 4.08 2.75 4.28
CA GLU A 86 5.43 2.19 4.15
C GLU A 86 5.62 0.92 4.99
N LYS A 87 5.08 0.88 6.21
CA LYS A 87 5.14 -0.32 7.08
C LYS A 87 4.48 -1.55 6.44
N VAL A 88 3.37 -1.35 5.73
CA VAL A 88 2.70 -2.43 4.99
C VAL A 88 3.57 -2.89 3.83
N LEU A 89 4.13 -1.93 3.08
CA LEU A 89 5.06 -2.23 1.99
C LEU A 89 6.29 -3.01 2.48
N VAL A 90 6.93 -2.59 3.56
CA VAL A 90 8.07 -3.32 4.16
C VAL A 90 7.68 -4.75 4.52
N SER A 91 6.52 -4.95 5.16
CA SER A 91 6.02 -6.29 5.51
C SER A 91 5.81 -7.18 4.27
N LEU A 92 5.22 -6.62 3.20
CA LEU A 92 5.04 -7.34 1.93
C LEU A 92 6.39 -7.71 1.31
N LEU A 93 7.33 -6.76 1.27
CA LEU A 93 8.65 -6.99 0.70
C LEU A 93 9.43 -8.07 1.47
N VAL A 94 9.45 -8.00 2.80
CA VAL A 94 10.08 -9.01 3.66
C VAL A 94 9.45 -10.38 3.42
N ASN A 95 8.13 -10.44 3.25
CA ASN A 95 7.44 -11.70 2.99
C ASN A 95 7.79 -12.34 1.64
N GLY A 96 8.05 -11.51 0.63
CA GLY A 96 8.45 -11.97 -0.70
C GLY A 96 9.95 -12.26 -0.86
N LEU A 97 10.80 -11.97 0.14
CA LEU A 97 12.22 -12.35 0.11
C LEU A 97 12.39 -13.87 0.03
N ARG A 98 13.51 -14.30 -0.56
CA ARG A 98 13.93 -15.71 -0.56
C ARG A 98 14.25 -16.19 0.85
N ASP A 99 13.94 -17.45 1.14
CA ASP A 99 14.11 -18.04 2.48
C ASP A 99 15.55 -17.97 3.01
N SER A 100 16.54 -17.98 2.10
CA SER A 100 17.97 -17.84 2.44
C SER A 100 18.31 -16.49 3.09
N ILE A 101 17.52 -15.44 2.85
CA ILE A 101 17.76 -14.08 3.34
C ILE A 101 16.65 -13.65 4.30
N LYS A 102 15.42 -14.09 4.04
CA LYS A 102 14.21 -13.72 4.77
C LYS A 102 14.34 -13.91 6.28
N LYS A 103 14.90 -15.03 6.73
CA LYS A 103 15.04 -15.34 8.17
C LYS A 103 15.90 -14.29 8.88
N ASP A 104 17.04 -13.94 8.29
CA ASP A 104 17.98 -12.97 8.85
C ASP A 104 17.43 -11.54 8.83
N VAL A 105 16.69 -11.20 7.78
CA VAL A 105 16.03 -9.89 7.68
C VAL A 105 14.88 -9.77 8.69
N ILE A 106 14.07 -10.83 8.88
CA ILE A 106 12.99 -10.84 9.88
C ILE A 106 13.55 -10.64 11.30
N LEU A 107 14.68 -11.28 11.63
CA LEU A 107 15.34 -11.13 12.93
C LEU A 107 15.75 -9.68 13.22
N ARG A 108 16.01 -8.89 12.18
CA ARG A 108 16.44 -7.48 12.30
C ARG A 108 15.30 -6.48 12.31
N GLN A 109 14.06 -6.93 12.04
CA GLN A 109 12.82 -6.15 12.11
C GLN A 109 12.94 -4.75 11.44
N PRO A 110 13.15 -4.66 10.12
CA PRO A 110 13.21 -3.37 9.45
C PRO A 110 11.89 -2.61 9.59
N GLU A 111 11.96 -1.34 9.97
CA GLU A 111 10.80 -0.45 10.08
C GLU A 111 10.64 0.51 8.90
N SER A 112 11.63 0.55 8.01
CA SER A 112 11.65 1.39 6.80
C SER A 112 12.26 0.67 5.60
N LEU A 113 12.00 1.21 4.40
CA LEU A 113 12.59 0.71 3.15
C LEU A 113 14.13 0.81 3.15
N SER A 114 14.67 1.85 3.80
CA SER A 114 16.12 2.06 3.94
C SER A 114 16.76 0.95 4.78
N GLU A 115 16.14 0.59 5.90
CA GLU A 115 16.62 -0.50 6.76
C GLU A 115 16.50 -1.85 6.07
N LEU A 116 15.39 -2.10 5.39
CA LEU A 116 15.21 -3.32 4.59
C LEU A 116 16.34 -3.46 3.57
N ALA A 117 16.60 -2.43 2.76
CA ALA A 117 17.67 -2.45 1.76
C ALA A 117 19.05 -2.71 2.39
N LYS A 118 19.35 -2.03 3.51
CA LYS A 118 20.58 -2.23 4.28
C LYS A 118 20.75 -3.69 4.72
N TYR A 119 19.70 -4.29 5.29
CA TYR A 119 19.78 -5.65 5.82
C TYR A 119 19.86 -6.70 4.71
N CYS A 120 19.08 -6.53 3.64
CA CYS A 120 19.19 -7.37 2.45
C CYS A 120 20.63 -7.40 1.90
N LYS A 121 21.26 -6.24 1.77
CA LYS A 121 22.65 -6.14 1.28
C LYS A 121 23.66 -6.86 2.19
N LEU A 122 23.48 -6.78 3.52
CA LEU A 122 24.32 -7.50 4.48
C LEU A 122 24.19 -9.02 4.34
N CYS A 123 22.98 -9.53 4.11
CA CYS A 123 22.73 -10.95 3.90
C CYS A 123 23.31 -11.44 2.56
N ASP A 124 23.13 -10.68 1.48
CA ASP A 124 23.69 -10.99 0.16
C ASP A 124 25.23 -11.10 0.22
N MET A 125 25.91 -10.17 0.89
CA MET A 125 27.37 -10.23 1.07
C MET A 125 27.82 -11.45 1.88
N THR A 126 27.03 -11.86 2.88
CA THR A 126 27.35 -13.01 3.74
C THR A 126 27.29 -14.32 2.94
N ILE A 127 26.28 -14.48 2.07
CA ILE A 127 26.13 -15.66 1.20
C ILE A 127 27.28 -15.76 0.18
N VAL A 128 27.70 -14.64 -0.41
CA VAL A 128 28.81 -14.61 -1.38
C VAL A 128 30.13 -15.03 -0.72
N ILE A 129 30.38 -14.61 0.52
CA ILE A 129 31.60 -15.00 1.24
C ILE A 129 31.61 -16.50 1.50
N PHE A 130 30.51 -17.09 2.01
CA PHE A 130 30.47 -18.53 2.31
C PHE A 130 30.49 -19.42 1.07
N SER A 131 30.03 -18.95 -0.09
CA SER A 131 30.09 -19.71 -1.36
C SER A 131 31.46 -19.68 -2.05
N GLN A 132 32.39 -18.82 -1.62
CA GLN A 132 33.78 -18.80 -2.14
C GLN A 132 34.73 -19.73 -1.37
N PHE A 133 34.27 -20.33 -0.26
CA PHE A 133 35.05 -21.27 0.56
C PHE A 133 34.65 -22.73 0.37
N TYR A 134 33.83 -23.04 -0.64
CA TYR A 134 33.46 -24.38 -1.10
C TYR A 134 33.60 -24.46 -2.63
#